data_AF-A0A1W9WHS2-F1
#
_entry.id   AF-A0A1W9WHS2-F1
#
_cell.length_a   1.000
_cell.length_b   1.000
_cell.length_c   1.000
_cell.angle_alpha   90.00
_cell.angle_beta   90.00
_cell.angle_gamma   90.00
#
_symmetry.space_group_name_H-M   'P 1'
#
loop_
_entity.id
_entity.type
_entity.pdbx_description
1 polymer ?
#
loop_
_entity_poly.entity_id
_entity_poly.type
_entity_poly.pdbx_seq_one_letter_code
_entity_poly.pdbx_strand_id
1 'polypeptide(L)' 'MTLANKITLFRILLIPVFIIFTIPAATWTKFVAASIFVIACATDPLDGYFARSRSEVSTLGIFLDPLADKLLVMSAFV' A
#
# COMPACT_ATOMS: atom_id res chain seq x y z
N MET A 1 -14.99 9.93 5.37
CA MET A 1 -13.70 9.46 4.80
C MET A 1 -13.96 9.10 3.35
N THR A 2 -13.19 9.66 2.43
CA THR A 2 -13.30 9.43 0.98
C THR A 2 -12.94 7.99 0.63
N LEU A 3 -13.42 7.49 -0.51
CA LEU A 3 -13.09 6.12 -0.96
C LEU A 3 -11.58 5.98 -1.17
N ALA A 4 -10.94 7.02 -1.70
CA ALA A 4 -9.50 7.11 -1.89
C ALA A 4 -8.73 6.92 -0.57
N ASN A 5 -9.08 7.66 0.50
CA ASN A 5 -8.39 7.52 1.78
C ASN A 5 -8.53 6.11 2.39
N LYS A 6 -9.64 5.40 2.15
CA LYS A 6 -9.77 4.00 2.61
C LYS A 6 -8.81 3.07 1.86
N ILE A 7 -8.58 3.32 0.58
CA ILE A 7 -7.65 2.56 -0.25
C ILE A 7 -6.20 2.83 0.20
N THR A 8 -5.84 4.09 0.44
CA THR A 8 -4.51 4.47 0.96
C THR A 8 -4.25 3.83 2.33
N LEU A 9 -5.25 3.85 3.22
CA LEU A 9 -5.14 3.27 4.56
C LEU A 9 -5.06 1.73 4.53
N PHE A 10 -5.76 1.09 3.58
CA PHE A 10 -5.63 -0.34 3.31
C PHE A 10 -4.23 -0.70 2.82
N ARG A 11 -3.63 0.11 1.93
CA ARG A 11 -2.24 -0.06 1.48
C ARG A 11 -1.26 0.05 2.64
N ILE A 12 -1.43 1.04 3.53
CA ILE A 12 -0.60 1.19 4.73
C ILE A 12 -0.71 -0.04 5.65
N LEU A 13 -1.91 -0.63 5.79
CA LEU A 13 -2.12 -1.85 6.57
C LEU A 13 -1.47 -3.09 5.93
N LEU A 14 -1.36 -3.15 4.60
CA LEU A 14 -0.70 -4.24 3.88
C LEU A 14 0.82 -4.25 4.09
N ILE A 15 1.45 -3.11 4.40
CA ILE A 15 2.91 -3.01 4.63
C ILE A 15 3.40 -3.89 5.79
N PRO A 16 2.86 -3.80 7.02
CA PRO A 16 3.29 -4.68 8.11
C PRO A 16 2.97 -6.16 7.83
N VAL A 17 1.89 -6.46 7.11
CA VAL A 17 1.58 -7.82 6.67
C VAL A 17 2.66 -8.33 5.71
N PHE A 18 3.06 -7.52 4.73
CA PHE A 18 4.16 -7.83 3.81
C PHE A 18 5.47 -8.13 4.58
N ILE A 19 5.85 -7.28 5.54
CA ILE A 19 7.06 -7.49 6.37
C ILE A 19 7.00 -8.83 7.11
N ILE A 20 5.86 -9.16 7.75
CA ILE A 20 5.69 -10.42 8.48
C ILE A 20 5.87 -11.63 7.58
N PHE A 21 5.44 -11.55 6.32
CA PHE A 21 5.60 -12.64 5.35
C PHE A 21 6.98 -12.65 4.66
N THR A 22 7.75 -11.57 4.73
CA THR A 22 9.12 -11.52 4.17
C THR A 22 10.17 -12.11 5.13
N ILE A 23 9.95 -12.04 6.45
CA ILE A 23 10.89 -12.54 7.47
C ILE A 23 11.12 -14.07 7.45
N PRO A 24 10.09 -14.94 7.30
CA PRO A 24 10.29 -16.38 7.36
C PRO A 24 10.98 -16.92 6.09
N ALA A 25 12.00 -17.77 6.25
CA ALA A 25 12.76 -18.37 5.16
C ALA A 25 11.99 -19.44 4.33
N ALA A 26 10.71 -19.65 4.61
CA ALA A 26 9.91 -20.67 3.92
C ALA A 26 9.62 -20.26 2.46
N THR A 27 9.60 -21.23 1.54
CA THR A 27 9.36 -20.91 0.11
C THR A 27 7.94 -20.39 -0.12
N TRP A 28 6.95 -20.87 0.64
CA TRP A 28 5.56 -20.44 0.49
C TRP A 28 5.33 -18.99 0.94
N THR A 29 6.04 -18.51 1.96
CA THR A 29 5.91 -17.13 2.46
C THR A 29 6.42 -16.12 1.44
N LYS A 30 7.42 -16.47 0.62
CA LYS A 30 7.91 -15.64 -0.50
C LYS A 30 6.85 -15.44 -1.59
N PHE A 31 6.07 -16.48 -1.93
CA PHE A 31 4.98 -16.35 -2.90
C PHE A 31 3.83 -15.47 -2.36
N VAL A 32 3.53 -15.57 -1.06
CA VAL A 32 2.54 -14.73 -0.39
C VAL A 32 3.01 -13.27 -0.36
N ALA A 33 4.26 -13.01 0.03
CA ALA A 33 4.84 -11.67 0.03
C ALA A 33 4.85 -11.04 -1.38
N ALA A 34 5.24 -11.80 -2.41
CA ALA A 34 5.19 -11.34 -3.79
C ALA A 34 3.77 -10.98 -4.25
N SER A 35 2.78 -11.79 -3.85
CA SER A 35 1.37 -11.51 -4.17
C SER A 35 0.87 -10.23 -3.49
N ILE A 36 1.21 -10.04 -2.20
CA ILE A 36 0.88 -8.82 -1.45
C ILE A 36 1.53 -7.59 -2.09
N PHE A 37 2.80 -7.71 -2.51
CA PHE A 37 3.52 -6.62 -3.18
C PHE A 37 2.86 -6.21 -4.50
N VAL A 38 2.50 -7.18 -5.34
CA VAL A 38 1.79 -6.93 -6.60
C VAL A 38 0.46 -6.23 -6.36
N ILE A 39 -0.32 -6.69 -5.36
CA ILE A 39 -1.59 -6.05 -4.98
C ILE A 39 -1.33 -4.63 -4.51
N ALA A 40 -0.35 -4.41 -3.62
CA ALA A 40 -0.03 -3.09 -3.10
C ALA A 40 0.35 -2.10 -4.22
N CYS A 41 1.20 -2.51 -5.17
CA CYS A 41 1.56 -1.70 -6.34
C CYS A 41 0.36 -1.44 -7.26
N ALA A 42 -0.51 -2.43 -7.46
CA ALA A 42 -1.71 -2.26 -8.30
C ALA A 42 -2.73 -1.29 -7.67
N THR A 43 -2.71 -1.13 -6.35
CA THR A 43 -3.69 -0.31 -5.63
C THR A 43 -3.31 1.19 -5.58
N ASP A 44 -2.04 1.52 -5.80
CA ASP A 44 -1.45 2.89 -5.81
C ASP A 44 -1.88 3.84 -6.97
N PRO A 45 -2.16 3.34 -8.18
CA PRO A 45 -2.82 4.17 -9.19
C PRO A 45 -4.35 4.24 -8.99
N LEU A 46 -4.95 3.30 -8.25
CA LEU A 46 -6.41 3.20 -8.07
C LEU A 46 -6.95 4.26 -7.10
N ASP A 47 -6.32 4.47 -5.95
CA ASP A 47 -6.63 5.59 -5.03
C ASP A 47 -6.46 6.95 -5.73
N GLY A 48 -5.39 7.15 -6.50
CA GLY A 48 -5.16 8.36 -7.28
C GLY A 48 -6.18 8.58 -8.42
N TYR A 49 -6.69 7.50 -9.03
CA TYR A 49 -7.76 7.54 -10.03
C TYR A 49 -9.11 7.89 -9.40
N PHE A 50 -9.48 7.24 -8.29
CA PHE A 50 -10.74 7.53 -7.60
C PHE A 50 -10.77 8.92 -6.98
N ALA A 51 -9.64 9.42 -6.45
CA ALA A 51 -9.52 10.77 -5.93
C ALA A 51 -9.78 11.84 -7.02
N ARG A 52 -9.20 11.64 -8.22
CA ARG A 52 -9.39 12.54 -9.37
C ARG A 52 -10.76 12.41 -10.02
N SER A 53 -11.27 11.19 -10.18
CA SER A 53 -12.56 10.93 -10.83
C SER A 53 -13.75 11.45 -10.01
N ARG A 54 -13.63 11.53 -8.68
CA ARG A 54 -14.70 12.00 -7.79
C ARG A 54 -14.51 13.42 -7.25
N SER A 55 -13.44 14.11 -7.66
CA SER A 55 -13.01 15.39 -7.05
C SER A 55 -12.92 15.32 -5.52
N GLU A 56 -12.62 14.12 -4.99
CA GLU A 56 -12.50 13.84 -3.55
C GLU A 56 -11.04 13.92 -3.10
N VAL A 57 -10.33 14.94 -3.61
CA VAL A 57 -8.95 15.21 -3.23
C VAL A 57 -8.95 15.77 -1.81
N SER A 58 -8.35 15.03 -0.87
CA SER A 58 -8.25 15.46 0.52
C SER A 58 -6.80 15.76 0.91
N THR A 59 -6.60 16.77 1.75
CA THR A 59 -5.27 17.14 2.28
C THR A 59 -4.62 15.99 3.05
N LEU A 60 -5.44 15.14 3.68
CA LEU A 60 -4.99 13.92 4.34
C LEU A 60 -4.48 12.86 3.35
N GLY A 61 -5.17 12.66 2.22
CA GLY A 61 -4.74 11.70 1.20
C GLY A 61 -3.41 12.12 0.56
N ILE A 62 -3.26 13.41 0.24
CA ILE A 62 -2.01 13.98 -0.28
C ILE A 62 -0.85 13.79 0.72
N PHE A 63 -1.11 13.84 2.02
CA PHE A 63 -0.09 13.61 3.04
C PHE A 63 0.21 12.11 3.26
N LEU A 64 -0.80 11.25 3.16
CA LEU A 64 -0.68 9.81 3.38
C LEU A 64 0.03 9.09 2.23
N ASP A 65 -0.12 9.53 0.98
CA ASP A 65 0.53 8.92 -0.19
C ASP A 65 2.06 8.85 -0.07
N PRO A 66 2.79 9.98 0.15
CA PRO A 66 4.26 9.95 0.29
C PRO A 66 4.72 9.18 1.52
N LEU A 67 3.88 9.09 2.56
CA LEU A 67 4.18 8.37 3.79
C LEU A 67 4.05 6.85 3.56
N ALA A 68 3.00 6.41 2.87
CA ALA A 68 2.82 5.03 2.46
C ALA A 68 3.95 4.58 1.53
N ASP A 69 4.33 5.40 0.54
CA ASP A 69 5.44 5.11 -0.38
C ASP A 69 6.76 4.92 0.36
N LYS A 70 7.11 5.83 1.27
CA LYS A 70 8.35 5.70 2.06
C LYS A 70 8.35 4.46 2.95
N LEU A 71 7.22 4.15 3.60
CA LEU A 71 7.09 2.95 4.42
C LEU A 71 7.23 1.67 3.59
N LEU A 72 6.64 1.63 2.40
CA LEU A 72 6.73 0.48 1.49
C LEU A 72 8.18 0.29 1.02
N VAL A 73 8.85 1.34 0.55
CA VAL A 73 10.26 1.26 0.10
C VAL A 73 11.17 0.85 1.25
N MET A 74 11.02 1.42 2.45
CA MET A 74 11.80 1.02 3.62
C MET A 74 11.55 -0.44 4.02
N SER A 75 10.30 -0.91 3.91
CA SER A 75 9.94 -2.31 4.20
C SER A 75 10.53 -3.32 3.22
N ALA A 76 10.78 -2.91 1.98
CA ALA A 76 11.41 -3.76 0.95
C ALA A 76 12.93 -3.87 1.13
N PHE A 77 13.55 -2.98 1.91
CA PHE A 77 14.99 -2.98 2.21
C PHE A 77 15.37 -3.80 3.46
N VAL A 78 14.38 -4.25 4.24
CA VAL A 78 14.55 -5.09 5.44
C VAL A 78 14.38 -6.56 5.06
#